data_AF-A0A922JBY4-F1
#
_entry.id   AF-A0A922JBY4-F1
#
_cell.length_a   1.000
_cell.length_b   1.000
_cell.length_c   1.000
_cell.angle_alpha   90.00
_cell.angle_beta   90.00
_cell.angle_gamma   90.00
#
_symmetry.space_group_name_H-M   'P 1'
#
loop_
_entity.id
_entity.type
_entity.pdbx_description
1 polymer ?
#
loop_
_entity_poly.entity_id
_entity_poly.type
_entity_poly.pdbx_seq_one_letter_code
_entity_poly.pdbx_strand_id
1 'polypeptide(L)'
;MGLVSSSRIFKTRRIVPKCSVSAPRPTSQPRFIQHKKEAFWFYRFLSIVYDHVINPGHWTEDMREDALEPADLSDRNMIVVDVGGGTGFTTLGIVKHVDAKNVTILDQSPHQLAKAKQKEPLKECKIIEGDAEDLPFPTDYADRYVSAGSIEYWPDPQRGIKEAYRVLKLGGKACIIGPVYPTFWLSRFFADVWMLFPKEEEYIEWFKKAGFKDIMFKRIGPKWYRGVRRHGLIMGCSVTGVKPTSGQSPLQLGPKAEDVAKRVNPFAFFMRFILGVMAAT
;
A
#
# COMPACT_ATOMS: atom_id res chain seq x y z
N MET A 1 -65.98 24.87 16.36
CA MET A 1 -65.51 23.64 17.02
C MET A 1 -64.18 23.26 16.39
N GLY A 2 -63.08 23.48 17.11
CA GLY A 2 -61.72 23.35 16.58
C GLY A 2 -61.26 21.90 16.47
N LEU A 3 -60.73 21.55 15.29
CA LEU A 3 -60.05 20.27 15.04
C LEU A 3 -58.59 20.42 15.49
N VAL A 4 -58.26 19.81 16.63
CA VAL A 4 -56.90 19.67 17.16
C VAL A 4 -56.22 18.51 16.44
N SER A 5 -55.22 18.81 15.60
CA SER A 5 -54.34 17.83 14.98
C SER A 5 -53.27 17.40 15.99
N SER A 6 -53.31 16.14 16.42
CA SER A 6 -52.32 15.53 17.32
C SER A 6 -51.13 15.01 16.51
N SER A 7 -50.03 15.78 16.46
CA SER A 7 -48.74 15.33 15.93
C SER A 7 -48.04 14.39 16.92
N ARG A 8 -47.94 13.09 16.60
CA ARG A 8 -47.10 12.13 17.33
C ARG A 8 -45.63 12.31 16.96
N ILE A 9 -44.83 12.80 17.90
CA ILE A 9 -43.37 12.89 17.81
C ILE A 9 -42.77 11.50 18.08
N PHE A 10 -42.27 10.82 17.05
CA PHE A 10 -41.44 9.62 17.21
C PHE A 10 -40.03 10.03 17.67
N LYS A 11 -39.72 9.83 18.94
CA LYS A 11 -38.33 9.89 19.46
C LYS A 11 -37.58 8.64 19.02
N THR A 12 -36.76 8.75 17.97
CA THR A 12 -35.85 7.69 17.55
C THR A 12 -34.69 7.59 18.55
N ARG A 13 -34.68 6.55 19.40
CA ARG A 13 -33.52 6.20 20.24
C ARG A 13 -32.35 5.82 19.32
N ARG A 14 -31.31 6.66 19.26
CA ARG A 14 -30.01 6.27 18.69
C ARG A 14 -29.36 5.25 19.62
N ILE A 15 -29.37 3.99 19.22
CA ILE A 15 -28.56 2.94 19.82
C ILE A 15 -27.16 3.07 19.21
N VAL A 16 -26.21 3.55 20.00
CA VAL A 16 -24.78 3.57 19.64
C VAL A 16 -24.24 2.16 19.90
N PRO A 17 -23.64 1.46 18.90
CA PRO A 17 -22.97 0.19 19.18
C PRO A 17 -21.71 0.48 20.00
N LYS A 18 -21.58 -0.18 21.15
CA LYS A 18 -20.38 -0.16 22.00
C LYS A 18 -19.17 -0.63 21.18
N CYS A 19 -18.12 0.20 21.18
CA CYS A 19 -16.77 -0.17 20.76
C CYS A 19 -16.35 -1.48 21.43
N SER A 20 -16.25 -2.56 20.67
CA SER A 20 -15.41 -3.70 21.05
C SER A 20 -13.96 -3.31 20.76
N VAL A 21 -13.19 -3.04 21.81
CA VAL A 21 -11.74 -2.94 21.74
C VAL A 21 -11.21 -4.21 21.09
N SER A 22 -10.67 -4.11 19.87
CA SER A 22 -10.01 -5.24 19.22
C SER A 22 -8.76 -5.58 20.01
N ALA A 23 -8.72 -6.79 20.57
CA ALA A 23 -7.53 -7.31 21.19
C ALA A 23 -6.40 -7.44 20.14
N PRO A 24 -5.14 -7.14 20.49
CA PRO A 24 -4.01 -7.46 19.63
C PRO A 24 -3.99 -8.97 19.33
N ARG A 25 -3.69 -9.32 18.07
CA ARG A 25 -3.71 -10.70 17.58
C ARG A 25 -2.74 -11.57 18.42
N PRO A 26 -3.13 -12.80 18.83
CA PRO A 26 -2.26 -13.65 19.63
C PRO A 26 -0.97 -13.99 18.89
N THR A 27 0.15 -13.91 19.60
CA THR A 27 1.52 -14.21 19.14
C THR A 27 1.75 -15.66 18.71
N SER A 28 0.71 -16.50 18.76
CA SER A 28 0.74 -17.96 18.59
C SER A 28 0.46 -18.45 17.16
N GLN A 29 0.21 -17.57 16.19
CA GLN A 29 0.18 -17.99 14.78
C GLN A 29 1.61 -18.12 14.24
N PRO A 30 2.01 -19.30 13.70
CA PRO A 30 3.34 -19.49 13.17
C PRO A 30 3.54 -18.59 11.94
N ARG A 31 4.32 -17.52 12.09
CA ARG A 31 4.84 -16.73 10.96
C ARG A 31 5.86 -17.60 10.23
N PHE A 32 5.52 -18.09 9.04
CA PHE A 32 6.39 -19.02 8.31
C PHE A 32 7.66 -18.37 7.75
N ILE A 33 7.68 -17.06 7.55
CA ILE A 33 8.88 -16.33 7.11
C ILE A 33 9.10 -15.14 8.05
N GLN A 34 10.05 -15.30 8.98
CA GLN A 34 10.44 -14.25 9.94
C GLN A 34 11.78 -13.60 9.58
N HIS A 35 12.48 -14.10 8.55
CA HIS A 35 13.85 -13.69 8.25
C HIS A 35 13.99 -13.01 6.89
N LYS A 36 14.57 -11.80 6.90
CA LYS A 36 14.70 -10.90 5.75
C LYS A 36 15.39 -11.49 4.53
N LYS A 37 16.38 -12.37 4.71
CA LYS A 37 17.05 -13.07 3.60
C LYS A 37 16.20 -14.18 2.97
N GLU A 38 15.35 -14.83 3.78
CA GLU A 38 14.45 -15.89 3.33
C GLU A 38 13.27 -15.29 2.55
N ALA A 39 12.69 -14.23 3.10
CA ALA A 39 11.74 -13.36 2.44
C ALA A 39 12.29 -12.83 1.12
N PHE A 40 13.51 -12.26 1.11
CA PHE A 40 14.10 -11.68 -0.10
C PHE A 40 14.19 -12.66 -1.28
N TRP A 41 14.69 -13.88 -1.06
CA TRP A 41 14.81 -14.86 -2.15
C TRP A 41 13.46 -15.47 -2.54
N PHE A 42 12.59 -15.76 -1.57
CA PHE A 42 11.22 -16.21 -1.83
C PHE A 42 10.45 -15.19 -2.66
N TYR A 43 10.51 -13.90 -2.28
CA TYR A 43 9.87 -12.80 -3.00
C TYR A 43 10.53 -12.47 -4.33
N ARG A 44 11.87 -12.58 -4.47
CA ARG A 44 12.57 -12.36 -5.74
C ARG A 44 12.20 -13.39 -6.81
N PHE A 45 11.94 -14.64 -6.43
CA PHE A 45 11.52 -15.68 -7.38
C PHE A 45 10.00 -15.66 -7.63
N LEU A 46 9.20 -15.39 -6.61
CA LEU A 46 7.75 -15.24 -6.76
C LEU A 46 7.37 -13.99 -7.56
N SER A 47 8.10 -12.88 -7.43
CA SER A 47 7.88 -11.66 -8.22
C SER A 47 8.08 -11.91 -9.71
N ILE A 48 9.05 -12.74 -10.09
CA ILE A 48 9.27 -13.13 -11.50
C ILE A 48 8.04 -13.85 -12.06
N VAL A 49 7.46 -14.78 -11.30
CA VAL A 49 6.27 -15.56 -11.70
C VAL A 49 5.01 -14.69 -11.69
N TYR A 50 4.81 -13.89 -10.63
CA TYR A 50 3.67 -12.98 -10.52
C TYR A 50 3.69 -11.91 -11.63
N ASP A 51 4.84 -11.28 -11.87
CA ASP A 51 5.02 -10.24 -12.89
C ASP A 51 4.85 -10.76 -14.32
N HIS A 52 5.25 -12.00 -14.62
CA HIS A 52 5.13 -12.56 -15.98
C HIS A 52 3.84 -13.33 -16.25
N VAL A 53 3.16 -13.86 -15.23
CA VAL A 53 2.02 -14.78 -15.41
C VAL A 53 0.70 -14.19 -14.91
N ILE A 54 0.70 -13.44 -13.80
CA ILE A 54 -0.53 -12.92 -13.17
C ILE A 54 -0.76 -11.44 -13.49
N ASN A 55 0.29 -10.62 -13.41
CA ASN A 55 0.22 -9.16 -13.59
C ASN A 55 -0.27 -8.70 -14.98
N PRO A 56 0.09 -9.34 -16.13
CA PRO A 56 -0.31 -8.88 -17.45
C PRO A 56 -1.83 -8.90 -17.73
N GLY A 57 -2.61 -9.59 -16.90
CA GLY A 57 -4.08 -9.69 -17.05
C GLY A 57 -4.91 -9.00 -15.97
N HIS A 58 -4.32 -8.53 -14.86
CA HIS A 58 -5.08 -8.14 -13.66
C HIS A 58 -4.97 -6.67 -13.24
N TRP A 59 -3.91 -5.94 -13.64
CA TRP A 59 -3.76 -4.51 -13.31
C TRP A 59 -3.61 -3.67 -14.58
N THR A 60 -4.70 -3.07 -15.04
CA THR A 60 -4.77 -2.33 -16.30
C THR A 60 -4.43 -0.85 -16.13
N GLU A 61 -4.20 -0.15 -17.24
CA GLU A 61 -4.05 1.31 -17.21
C GLU A 61 -5.29 2.00 -16.62
N ASP A 62 -6.49 1.52 -16.93
CA ASP A 62 -7.73 2.04 -16.33
C ASP A 62 -7.74 1.91 -14.80
N MET A 63 -7.25 0.78 -14.28
CA MET A 63 -7.16 0.55 -12.84
C MET A 63 -6.09 1.43 -12.21
N ARG A 64 -4.97 1.65 -12.90
CA ARG A 64 -3.94 2.64 -12.50
C ARG A 64 -4.55 4.03 -12.36
N GLU A 65 -5.22 4.52 -13.39
CA GLU A 65 -5.81 5.88 -13.35
C GLU A 65 -6.86 5.98 -12.23
N ASP A 66 -7.72 4.97 -12.08
CA ASP A 66 -8.73 4.94 -11.02
C ASP A 66 -8.10 4.90 -9.61
N ALA A 67 -6.97 4.21 -9.44
CA ALA A 67 -6.24 4.14 -8.18
C ALA A 67 -5.47 5.43 -7.85
N LEU A 68 -5.02 6.17 -8.87
CA LEU A 68 -4.31 7.44 -8.74
C LEU A 68 -5.23 8.64 -8.51
N GLU A 69 -6.50 8.56 -8.89
CA GLU A 69 -7.45 9.68 -8.76
C GLU A 69 -7.49 10.28 -7.32
N PRO A 70 -7.55 9.50 -6.23
CA PRO A 70 -7.49 10.04 -4.87
C PRO A 70 -6.16 10.74 -4.50
N ALA A 71 -5.07 10.44 -5.22
CA ALA A 71 -3.77 11.06 -5.01
C ALA A 71 -3.77 12.55 -5.37
N ASP A 72 -4.77 13.02 -6.13
CA ASP A 72 -5.04 14.44 -6.36
C ASP A 72 -3.81 15.16 -6.94
N LEU A 73 -3.36 14.65 -8.09
CA LEU A 73 -2.27 15.19 -8.89
C LEU A 73 -2.81 16.32 -9.77
N SER A 74 -2.99 17.50 -9.18
CA SER A 74 -3.73 18.60 -9.81
C SER A 74 -2.86 19.71 -10.43
N ASP A 75 -1.54 19.71 -10.20
CA ASP A 75 -0.61 20.75 -10.66
C ASP A 75 0.67 20.13 -11.23
N ARG A 76 1.06 20.60 -12.41
CA ARG A 76 2.26 20.17 -13.17
C ARG A 76 3.56 20.38 -12.38
N ASN A 77 3.57 21.34 -11.45
CA ASN A 77 4.75 21.71 -10.66
C ASN A 77 4.88 20.98 -9.32
N MET A 78 3.95 20.07 -8.97
CA MET A 78 4.05 19.29 -7.74
C MET A 78 5.32 18.44 -7.72
N ILE A 79 5.97 18.38 -6.56
CA ILE A 79 7.05 17.43 -6.29
C ILE A 79 6.42 16.11 -5.85
N VAL A 80 6.64 15.05 -6.65
CA VAL A 80 6.07 13.72 -6.38
C VAL A 80 7.18 12.70 -6.17
N VAL A 81 7.07 11.90 -5.12
CA VAL A 81 7.92 10.73 -4.89
C VAL A 81 7.09 9.46 -5.09
N ASP A 82 7.49 8.63 -6.05
CA ASP A 82 6.94 7.30 -6.32
C ASP A 82 7.84 6.24 -5.67
N VAL A 83 7.44 5.75 -4.50
CA VAL A 83 8.22 4.84 -3.66
C VAL A 83 7.81 3.40 -3.89
N GLY A 84 8.80 2.56 -4.20
CA GLY A 84 8.54 1.23 -4.75
C GLY A 84 8.05 1.28 -6.19
N GLY A 85 8.50 2.27 -6.96
CA GLY A 85 7.97 2.52 -8.30
C GLY A 85 8.32 1.46 -9.35
N GLY A 86 9.24 0.52 -9.05
CA GLY A 86 9.54 -0.64 -9.88
C GLY A 86 9.87 -0.30 -11.33
N THR A 87 9.16 -0.93 -12.28
CA THR A 87 9.31 -0.64 -13.73
C THR A 87 8.77 0.75 -14.13
N GLY A 88 8.19 1.52 -13.22
CA GLY A 88 7.57 2.82 -13.48
C GLY A 88 6.15 2.73 -14.05
N PHE A 89 5.43 1.61 -13.87
CA PHE A 89 4.05 1.48 -14.39
C PHE A 89 3.10 2.53 -13.81
N THR A 90 3.15 2.74 -12.49
CA THR A 90 2.38 3.78 -11.79
C THR A 90 2.88 5.17 -12.16
N THR A 91 4.20 5.36 -12.25
CA THR A 91 4.81 6.63 -12.66
C THR A 91 4.32 7.10 -14.03
N LEU A 92 4.04 6.20 -14.97
CA LEU A 92 3.45 6.55 -16.27
C LEU A 92 2.07 7.23 -16.14
N GLY A 93 1.31 6.95 -15.08
CA GLY A 93 0.07 7.68 -14.77
C GLY A 93 0.37 9.03 -14.11
N ILE A 94 1.35 9.08 -13.21
CA ILE A 94 1.76 10.32 -12.51
C ILE A 94 2.21 11.39 -13.52
N VAL A 95 3.07 11.05 -14.48
CA VAL A 95 3.64 12.00 -15.44
C VAL A 95 2.64 12.55 -16.46
N LYS A 96 1.41 12.02 -16.51
CA LYS A 96 0.32 12.63 -17.28
C LYS A 96 -0.14 13.95 -16.66
N HIS A 97 -0.03 14.06 -15.33
CA HIS A 97 -0.54 15.17 -14.54
C HIS A 97 0.56 16.07 -13.97
N VAL A 98 1.77 15.53 -13.79
CA VAL A 98 2.93 16.23 -13.24
C VAL A 98 4.07 16.20 -14.26
N ASP A 99 4.85 17.29 -14.37
CA ASP A 99 6.04 17.29 -15.22
C ASP A 99 7.03 16.21 -14.74
N ALA A 100 7.52 15.38 -15.66
CA ALA A 100 8.40 14.24 -15.34
C ALA A 100 9.66 14.65 -14.54
N LYS A 101 10.25 15.82 -14.82
CA LYS A 101 11.38 16.40 -14.06
C LYS A 101 11.11 16.59 -12.56
N ASN A 102 9.85 16.68 -12.14
CA ASN A 102 9.43 16.87 -10.75
C ASN A 102 9.07 15.54 -10.06
N VAL A 103 9.20 14.41 -10.77
CA VAL A 103 8.87 13.09 -10.25
C VAL A 103 10.16 12.32 -9.94
N THR A 104 10.24 11.77 -8.74
CA THR A 104 11.32 10.86 -8.34
C THR A 104 10.78 9.45 -8.15
N ILE A 105 11.33 8.49 -8.90
CA ILE A 105 11.09 7.06 -8.71
C ILE A 105 12.18 6.52 -7.77
N LEU A 106 11.76 5.90 -6.66
CA LEU A 106 12.64 5.19 -5.74
C LEU A 106 12.24 3.72 -5.67
N ASP A 107 13.20 2.80 -5.80
CA ASP A 107 12.98 1.36 -5.63
C ASP A 107 14.27 0.66 -5.17
N GLN A 108 14.16 -0.44 -4.43
CA GLN A 108 15.32 -1.24 -4.00
C GLN A 108 15.88 -2.15 -5.11
N SER A 109 15.16 -2.29 -6.22
CA SER A 109 15.44 -3.26 -7.28
C SER A 109 16.10 -2.61 -8.51
N PRO A 110 17.44 -2.65 -8.66
CA PRO A 110 18.13 -1.99 -9.78
C PRO A 110 17.68 -2.50 -11.16
N HIS A 111 17.30 -3.78 -11.26
CA HIS A 111 16.79 -4.37 -12.50
C HIS A 111 15.40 -3.84 -12.90
N GLN A 112 14.54 -3.49 -11.93
CA GLN A 112 13.24 -2.87 -12.19
C GLN A 112 13.45 -1.42 -12.64
N LEU A 113 14.32 -0.69 -11.94
CA LEU A 113 14.70 0.68 -12.30
C LEU A 113 15.33 0.78 -13.69
N ALA A 114 16.10 -0.23 -14.11
CA ALA A 114 16.64 -0.29 -15.47
C ALA A 114 15.53 -0.34 -16.54
N LYS A 115 14.42 -1.03 -16.28
CA LYS A 115 13.25 -1.03 -17.16
C LYS A 115 12.53 0.32 -17.16
N ALA A 116 12.43 0.97 -16.00
CA ALA A 116 11.86 2.32 -15.92
C ALA A 116 12.66 3.33 -16.77
N LYS A 117 14.00 3.27 -16.72
CA LYS A 117 14.91 4.13 -17.50
C LYS A 117 14.76 3.97 -19.02
N GLN A 118 14.26 2.84 -19.50
CA GLN A 118 14.05 2.60 -20.94
C GLN A 118 12.77 3.24 -21.49
N LYS A 119 11.87 3.73 -20.62
CA LYS A 119 10.58 4.30 -21.03
C LYS A 119 10.73 5.79 -21.35
N GLU A 120 10.47 6.16 -22.61
CA GLU A 120 10.53 7.55 -23.09
C GLU A 120 9.81 8.57 -22.17
N PRO A 121 8.57 8.32 -21.69
CA PRO A 121 7.87 9.29 -20.84
C PRO A 121 8.51 9.51 -19.46
N LEU A 122 9.42 8.63 -19.03
CA LEU A 122 10.05 8.66 -17.71
C LEU A 122 11.50 9.17 -17.76
N LYS A 123 12.01 9.56 -18.94
CA LYS A 123 13.41 9.95 -19.12
C LYS A 123 13.85 11.11 -18.23
N GLU A 124 12.97 12.07 -17.99
CA GLU A 124 13.26 13.22 -17.13
C GLU A 124 13.01 12.94 -15.65
N CYS A 125 12.37 11.82 -15.30
CA CYS A 125 12.19 11.45 -13.89
C CYS A 125 13.55 11.19 -13.25
N LYS A 126 13.70 11.64 -12.00
CA LYS A 126 14.83 11.22 -11.18
C LYS A 126 14.62 9.77 -10.75
N ILE A 127 15.56 8.89 -11.02
CA ILE A 127 15.46 7.47 -10.67
C ILE A 127 16.58 7.11 -9.71
N ILE A 128 16.23 6.69 -8.48
CA ILE A 128 17.19 6.37 -7.43
C ILE A 128 16.93 4.99 -6.81
N GLU A 129 18.01 4.31 -6.43
CA GLU A 129 17.92 3.10 -5.61
C GLU A 129 17.81 3.49 -4.13
N GLY A 130 16.89 2.86 -3.39
CA GLY A 130 16.70 3.17 -1.98
C GLY A 130 15.67 2.28 -1.28
N ASP A 131 15.61 2.41 0.05
CA ASP A 131 14.66 1.71 0.91
C ASP A 131 13.45 2.60 1.22
N ALA A 132 12.24 2.05 1.11
CA ALA A 132 11.01 2.75 1.46
C ALA A 132 10.90 3.07 2.97
N GLU A 133 11.62 2.30 3.81
CA GLU A 133 11.68 2.48 5.26
C GLU A 133 12.75 3.48 5.74
N ASP A 134 13.59 3.97 4.83
CA ASP A 134 14.66 4.95 5.10
C ASP A 134 14.91 5.82 3.86
N LEU A 135 14.08 6.85 3.69
CA LEU A 135 14.05 7.62 2.45
C LEU A 135 15.17 8.68 2.42
N PRO A 136 15.92 8.81 1.30
CA PRO A 136 17.01 9.78 1.15
C PRO A 136 16.49 11.18 0.80
N PHE A 137 15.39 11.60 1.42
CA PHE A 137 14.78 12.92 1.26
C PHE A 137 14.76 13.66 2.60
N PRO A 138 14.90 14.99 2.60
CA PRO A 138 14.70 15.77 3.81
C PRO A 138 13.24 15.72 4.28
N THR A 139 13.01 16.16 5.51
CA THR A 139 11.65 16.33 6.04
C THR A 139 10.96 17.46 5.28
N ASP A 140 9.64 17.34 5.06
CA ASP A 140 8.83 18.35 4.34
C ASP A 140 9.34 18.65 2.92
N TYR A 141 9.64 17.60 2.14
CA TYR A 141 10.21 17.66 0.80
C TYR A 141 9.17 17.62 -0.34
N ALA A 142 8.23 16.69 -0.30
CA ALA A 142 7.34 16.35 -1.42
C ALA A 142 5.90 16.83 -1.18
N ASP A 143 5.20 17.17 -2.26
CA ASP A 143 3.77 17.51 -2.22
C ASP A 143 2.90 16.24 -2.24
N ARG A 144 3.39 15.19 -2.89
CA ARG A 144 2.73 13.88 -3.00
C ARG A 144 3.71 12.74 -2.79
N TYR A 145 3.22 11.74 -2.07
CA TYR A 145 3.88 10.45 -1.91
C TYR A 145 2.97 9.41 -2.51
N VAL A 146 3.44 8.65 -3.48
CA VAL A 146 2.71 7.55 -4.11
C VAL A 146 3.51 6.28 -3.90
N SER A 147 2.84 5.17 -3.58
CA SER A 147 3.43 3.84 -3.63
C SER A 147 2.38 2.85 -4.11
N ALA A 148 2.74 1.97 -5.04
CA ALA A 148 1.80 1.06 -5.66
C ALA A 148 2.38 -0.34 -5.81
N GLY A 149 1.71 -1.34 -5.21
CA GLY A 149 2.13 -2.75 -5.30
C GLY A 149 3.51 -3.00 -4.67
N SER A 150 3.85 -2.26 -3.60
CA SER A 150 5.15 -2.31 -2.96
C SER A 150 5.08 -2.60 -1.46
N ILE A 151 4.11 -1.98 -0.77
CA ILE A 151 3.99 -2.03 0.70
C ILE A 151 3.81 -3.44 1.27
N GLU A 152 3.21 -4.35 0.51
CA GLU A 152 3.08 -5.77 0.85
C GLU A 152 4.43 -6.49 0.99
N TYR A 153 5.50 -5.95 0.39
CA TYR A 153 6.85 -6.49 0.47
C TYR A 153 7.72 -5.82 1.54
N TRP A 154 7.22 -4.77 2.21
CA TRP A 154 7.99 -4.04 3.21
C TRP A 154 8.06 -4.85 4.52
N PRO A 155 9.27 -5.08 5.08
CA PRO A 155 9.41 -5.76 6.37
C PRO A 155 8.64 -5.09 7.51
N ASP A 156 8.58 -3.76 7.54
CA ASP A 156 7.87 -2.93 8.51
C ASP A 156 7.05 -1.85 7.77
N PRO A 157 5.84 -2.20 7.28
CA PRO A 157 4.99 -1.26 6.55
C PRO A 157 4.71 0.03 7.33
N GLN A 158 4.56 -0.08 8.65
CA GLN A 158 4.30 1.07 9.52
C GLN A 158 5.45 2.08 9.49
N ARG A 159 6.70 1.63 9.36
CA ARG A 159 7.88 2.47 9.22
C ARG A 159 7.92 3.18 7.87
N GLY A 160 7.59 2.49 6.78
CA GLY A 160 7.46 3.14 5.47
C GLY A 160 6.38 4.21 5.44
N ILE A 161 5.22 3.98 6.08
CA ILE A 161 4.18 5.01 6.22
C ILE A 161 4.63 6.18 7.13
N LYS A 162 5.45 5.91 8.14
CA LYS A 162 6.08 6.97 8.96
C LYS A 162 7.02 7.83 8.10
N GLU A 163 7.81 7.23 7.23
CA GLU A 163 8.66 7.95 6.28
C GLU A 163 7.85 8.76 5.28
N ALA A 164 6.74 8.21 4.76
CA ALA A 164 5.80 8.96 3.92
C ALA A 164 5.31 10.23 4.62
N TYR A 165 4.97 10.15 5.92
CA TYR A 165 4.59 11.33 6.70
C TYR A 165 5.74 12.33 6.80
N ARG A 166 6.95 11.87 7.13
CA ARG A 166 8.12 12.73 7.31
C ARG A 166 8.44 13.54 6.04
N VAL A 167 8.46 12.89 4.89
CA VAL A 167 8.90 13.51 3.62
C VAL A 167 7.84 14.41 3.00
N LEU A 168 6.56 14.25 3.33
CA LEU A 168 5.51 15.12 2.82
C LEU A 168 5.57 16.51 3.46
N LYS A 169 5.30 17.57 2.69
CA LYS A 169 5.09 18.94 3.21
C LYS A 169 3.78 19.04 4.00
N LEU A 170 3.58 20.13 4.73
CA LEU A 170 2.28 20.48 5.31
C LEU A 170 1.18 20.46 4.24
N GLY A 171 0.08 19.75 4.49
CA GLY A 171 -1.01 19.57 3.52
C GLY A 171 -0.68 18.58 2.39
N GLY A 172 0.53 18.01 2.36
CA GLY A 172 0.92 16.97 1.44
C GLY A 172 0.11 15.70 1.65
N LYS A 173 -0.05 14.92 0.58
CA LYS A 173 -0.93 13.74 0.56
C LYS A 173 -0.14 12.47 0.23
N ALA A 174 -0.30 11.45 1.06
CA ALA A 174 0.18 10.11 0.78
C ALA A 174 -0.92 9.32 0.07
N CYS A 175 -0.54 8.49 -0.90
CA CYS A 175 -1.38 7.56 -1.63
C CYS A 175 -0.69 6.20 -1.70
N ILE A 176 -1.30 5.19 -1.07
CA ILE A 176 -0.81 3.82 -1.06
C ILE A 176 -1.82 2.97 -1.82
N ILE A 177 -1.34 2.32 -2.89
CA ILE A 177 -2.10 1.43 -3.74
C ILE A 177 -1.58 0.02 -3.48
N GLY A 178 -2.48 -0.89 -3.11
CA GLY A 178 -2.08 -2.24 -2.76
C GLY A 178 -3.20 -3.25 -2.95
N PRO A 179 -2.87 -4.54 -2.87
CA PRO A 179 -3.86 -5.59 -3.00
C PRO A 179 -4.80 -5.60 -1.79
N VAL A 180 -6.03 -6.09 -1.98
CA VAL A 180 -7.00 -6.25 -0.88
C VAL A 180 -7.16 -7.74 -0.61
N TYR A 181 -7.26 -8.08 0.67
CA TYR A 181 -7.50 -9.45 1.11
C TYR A 181 -8.76 -10.04 0.43
N PRO A 182 -8.63 -11.17 -0.29
CA PRO A 182 -9.69 -11.66 -1.17
C PRO A 182 -10.91 -12.17 -0.40
N THR A 183 -12.10 -12.03 -0.98
CA THR A 183 -13.36 -12.44 -0.33
C THR A 183 -13.71 -13.91 -0.56
N PHE A 184 -13.12 -14.58 -1.55
CA PHE A 184 -13.43 -15.98 -1.86
C PHE A 184 -12.57 -16.96 -1.04
N TRP A 185 -13.16 -18.04 -0.52
CA TRP A 185 -12.54 -18.91 0.49
C TRP A 185 -11.22 -19.56 0.01
N LEU A 186 -11.14 -19.99 -1.25
CA LEU A 186 -9.93 -20.59 -1.80
C LEU A 186 -8.82 -19.55 -1.96
N SER A 187 -9.17 -18.35 -2.41
CA SER A 187 -8.22 -17.23 -2.53
C SER A 187 -7.74 -16.73 -1.17
N ARG A 188 -8.59 -16.77 -0.12
CA ARG A 188 -8.18 -16.49 1.26
C ARG A 188 -7.14 -17.47 1.77
N PHE A 189 -7.33 -18.76 1.51
CA PHE A 189 -6.37 -19.78 1.89
C PHE A 189 -4.99 -19.49 1.31
N PHE A 190 -4.90 -19.18 0.00
CA PHE A 190 -3.64 -18.75 -0.59
C PHE A 190 -3.15 -17.43 0.02
N ALA A 191 -3.98 -16.39 0.13
CA ALA A 191 -3.56 -15.10 0.72
C ALA A 191 -3.01 -15.24 2.14
N ASP A 192 -3.58 -16.13 2.96
CA ASP A 192 -3.12 -16.42 4.32
C ASP A 192 -1.77 -17.15 4.33
N VAL A 193 -1.55 -18.07 3.37
CA VAL A 193 -0.27 -18.76 3.18
C VAL A 193 0.82 -17.79 2.72
N TRP A 194 0.48 -16.88 1.81
CA TRP A 194 1.43 -15.93 1.22
C TRP A 194 1.66 -14.67 2.07
N MET A 195 0.77 -14.35 3.02
CA MET A 195 0.82 -13.18 3.92
C MET A 195 0.97 -11.79 3.25
N LEU A 196 0.78 -11.70 1.93
CA LEU A 196 1.01 -10.49 1.11
C LEU A 196 -0.20 -9.56 1.02
N PHE A 197 -1.29 -9.84 1.73
CA PHE A 197 -2.55 -9.11 1.56
C PHE A 197 -2.98 -8.46 2.87
N PRO A 198 -2.56 -7.20 3.12
CA PRO A 198 -3.06 -6.45 4.26
C PRO A 198 -4.57 -6.29 4.17
N LYS A 199 -5.22 -6.26 5.33
CA LYS A 199 -6.65 -5.94 5.42
C LYS A 199 -6.86 -4.44 5.23
N GLU A 200 -8.06 -4.06 4.83
CA GLU A 200 -8.44 -2.65 4.67
C GLU A 200 -8.21 -1.86 5.97
N GLU A 201 -8.50 -2.48 7.12
CA GLU A 201 -8.29 -1.87 8.43
C GLU A 201 -6.82 -1.64 8.75
N GLU A 202 -5.91 -2.51 8.28
CA GLU A 202 -4.48 -2.39 8.53
C GLU A 202 -3.91 -1.16 7.81
N TYR A 203 -4.30 -0.91 6.55
CA TYR A 203 -3.93 0.31 5.85
C TYR A 203 -4.38 1.58 6.60
N ILE A 204 -5.65 1.61 7.01
CA ILE A 204 -6.22 2.76 7.73
C ILE A 204 -5.50 2.96 9.07
N GLU A 205 -5.21 1.88 9.79
CA GLU A 205 -4.47 1.94 11.04
C GLU A 205 -3.06 2.47 10.86
N TRP A 206 -2.33 2.06 9.82
CA TRP A 206 -0.97 2.56 9.57
C TRP A 206 -0.96 4.08 9.37
N PHE A 207 -1.90 4.60 8.57
CA PHE A 207 -2.04 6.04 8.36
C PHE A 207 -2.42 6.78 9.66
N LYS A 208 -3.39 6.25 10.43
CA LYS A 208 -3.80 6.85 11.71
C LYS A 208 -2.64 6.91 12.70
N LYS A 209 -1.91 5.80 12.87
CA LYS A 209 -0.76 5.71 13.78
C LYS A 209 0.35 6.68 13.37
N ALA A 210 0.60 6.81 12.08
CA ALA A 210 1.57 7.78 11.55
C ALA A 210 1.14 9.25 11.68
N GLY A 211 -0.13 9.53 12.01
CA GLY A 211 -0.62 10.89 12.27
C GLY A 211 -1.37 11.55 11.10
N PHE A 212 -1.61 10.82 10.00
CA PHE A 212 -2.38 11.34 8.88
C PHE A 212 -3.84 11.63 9.27
N LYS A 213 -4.44 12.61 8.60
CA LYS A 213 -5.86 12.98 8.69
C LYS A 213 -6.55 12.80 7.35
N ASP A 214 -7.87 12.96 7.36
CA ASP A 214 -8.72 12.85 6.16
C ASP A 214 -8.46 11.57 5.36
N ILE A 215 -8.38 10.46 6.09
CA ILE A 215 -8.03 9.16 5.52
C ILE A 215 -9.18 8.66 4.67
N MET A 216 -8.93 8.47 3.37
CA MET A 216 -9.89 7.91 2.43
C MET A 216 -9.44 6.55 1.96
N PHE A 217 -10.40 5.64 1.82
CA PHE A 217 -10.18 4.30 1.29
C PHE A 217 -11.06 4.10 0.06
N LYS A 218 -10.44 3.76 -1.07
CA LYS A 218 -11.12 3.49 -2.33
C LYS A 218 -10.80 2.06 -2.78
N ARG A 219 -11.83 1.27 -3.05
CA ARG A 219 -11.68 -0.07 -3.63
C ARG A 219 -11.53 0.02 -5.15
N ILE A 220 -10.56 -0.71 -5.69
CA ILE A 220 -10.23 -0.73 -7.11
C ILE A 220 -10.58 -2.11 -7.68
N GLY A 221 -11.18 -2.10 -8.86
CA GLY A 221 -11.60 -3.30 -9.58
C GLY A 221 -11.92 -2.98 -11.03
N PRO A 222 -11.94 -3.99 -11.91
CA PRO A 222 -12.14 -3.78 -13.33
C PRO A 222 -13.51 -3.17 -13.65
N LYS A 223 -13.52 -2.17 -14.53
CA LYS A 223 -14.75 -1.44 -14.94
C LYS A 223 -15.84 -2.37 -15.48
N TRP A 224 -15.45 -3.39 -16.27
CA TRP A 224 -16.38 -4.37 -16.86
C TRP A 224 -17.11 -5.25 -15.83
N TYR A 225 -16.60 -5.37 -14.60
CA TYR A 225 -17.17 -6.24 -13.57
C TYR A 225 -18.14 -5.49 -12.63
N ARG A 226 -18.11 -4.15 -12.59
CA ARG A 226 -18.99 -3.34 -11.73
C ARG A 226 -20.48 -3.53 -12.04
N GLY A 227 -20.85 -3.90 -13.27
CA GLY A 227 -22.24 -4.08 -13.69
C GLY A 227 -22.88 -5.44 -13.35
N VAL A 228 -22.10 -6.46 -12.97
CA VAL A 228 -22.58 -7.85 -12.88
C VAL A 228 -22.91 -8.29 -11.45
N ARG A 229 -22.33 -7.63 -10.42
CA ARG A 229 -22.59 -7.93 -9.01
C ARG A 229 -22.62 -6.65 -8.16
N ARG A 230 -23.50 -6.63 -7.16
CA ARG A 230 -23.68 -5.52 -6.20
C ARG A 230 -22.40 -5.14 -5.41
N HIS A 231 -21.41 -6.03 -5.39
CA HIS A 231 -20.07 -5.83 -4.85
C HIS A 231 -19.07 -6.40 -5.86
N GLY A 232 -18.61 -5.59 -6.82
CA GLY A 232 -17.71 -6.04 -7.89
C GLY A 232 -16.43 -6.74 -7.39
N LEU A 233 -15.69 -7.38 -8.29
CA LEU A 233 -14.40 -8.02 -8.01
C LEU A 233 -13.41 -6.95 -7.54
N ILE A 234 -13.12 -6.92 -6.24
CA ILE A 234 -12.13 -6.01 -5.65
C ILE A 234 -10.77 -6.66 -5.89
N MET A 235 -9.95 -6.00 -6.71
CA MET A 235 -8.61 -6.46 -7.07
C MET A 235 -7.52 -5.68 -6.34
N GLY A 236 -7.86 -4.53 -5.76
CA GLY A 236 -6.95 -3.72 -4.98
C GLY A 236 -7.65 -2.58 -4.27
N CYS A 237 -6.87 -1.72 -3.64
CA CYS A 237 -7.33 -0.51 -3.00
C CYS A 237 -6.35 0.65 -3.24
N SER A 238 -6.86 1.85 -3.03
CA SER A 238 -6.10 3.09 -2.91
C SER A 238 -6.47 3.73 -1.59
N VAL A 239 -5.47 3.98 -0.75
CA VAL A 239 -5.63 4.59 0.57
C VAL A 239 -4.85 5.88 0.61
N THR A 240 -5.52 6.95 0.99
CA THR A 240 -4.90 8.27 1.06
C THR A 240 -5.03 8.88 2.45
N GLY A 241 -4.15 9.84 2.75
CA GLY A 241 -4.23 10.65 3.95
C GLY A 241 -3.39 11.91 3.81
N VAL A 242 -3.84 12.97 4.47
CA VAL A 242 -3.23 14.30 4.42
C VAL A 242 -2.38 14.54 5.67
N LYS A 243 -1.18 15.10 5.48
CA LYS A 243 -0.30 15.52 6.58
C LYS A 243 -0.82 16.81 7.21
N PRO A 244 -1.31 16.79 8.46
CA PRO A 244 -1.93 17.97 9.09
C PRO A 244 -0.92 18.98 9.64
N THR A 245 0.32 18.56 9.94
CA THR A 245 1.35 19.40 10.56
C THR A 245 2.72 19.12 9.95
N SER A 246 3.55 20.15 9.79
CA SER A 246 4.95 20.02 9.32
C SER A 246 5.79 19.13 10.26
N GLY A 247 6.90 18.60 9.76
CA GLY A 247 7.89 17.90 10.58
C GLY A 247 7.70 16.39 10.68
N GLN A 248 8.13 15.83 11.80
CA GLN A 248 8.13 14.38 12.03
C GLN A 248 6.73 13.84 12.33
N SER A 249 6.53 12.55 12.05
CA SER A 249 5.35 11.82 12.53
C SER A 249 5.34 11.78 14.07
N PRO A 250 4.16 11.89 14.72
CA PRO A 250 4.04 11.67 16.17
C PRO A 250 4.32 10.21 16.58
N LEU A 251 4.37 9.28 15.61
CA LEU A 251 4.62 7.87 15.86
C LEU A 251 6.06 7.61 16.30
N GLN A 252 6.22 7.09 17.51
CA GLN A 252 7.50 6.54 17.96
C GLN A 252 7.55 5.05 17.66
N LEU A 253 8.61 4.65 16.96
CA LEU A 253 8.93 3.25 16.66
C LEU A 253 10.29 2.95 17.27
N GLY A 254 10.49 1.70 17.70
CA GLY A 254 11.79 1.21 18.12
C GLY A 254 12.80 1.13 16.96
N PRO A 255 14.03 0.66 17.23
CA PRO A 255 15.04 0.44 16.20
C PRO A 255 14.50 -0.52 15.12
N LYS A 256 15.00 -0.38 13.89
CA LYS A 256 14.62 -1.25 12.78
C LYS A 256 15.01 -2.68 13.15
N ALA A 257 14.12 -3.65 12.95
CA ALA A 257 14.37 -5.05 13.36
C ALA A 257 15.61 -5.69 12.69
N GLU A 258 16.15 -5.06 11.64
CA GLU A 258 17.42 -5.42 10.99
C GLU A 258 18.64 -5.26 11.91
N ASP A 259 18.58 -4.32 12.87
CA ASP A 259 19.65 -4.10 13.85
C ASP A 259 19.72 -5.21 14.91
N VAL A 260 18.77 -6.15 14.91
CA VAL A 260 18.76 -7.31 15.79
C VAL A 260 19.34 -8.51 15.05
N ALA A 261 20.66 -8.65 15.12
CA ALA A 261 21.44 -9.73 14.51
C ALA A 261 21.03 -11.15 14.97
N LYS A 262 19.94 -11.70 14.43
CA LYS A 262 19.59 -13.12 14.61
C LYS A 262 19.99 -13.93 13.38
N ARG A 263 20.96 -14.83 13.57
CA ARG A 263 21.38 -15.84 12.59
C ARG A 263 20.18 -16.67 12.14
N VAL A 264 20.00 -16.76 10.83
CA VAL A 264 19.00 -17.60 10.20
C VAL A 264 19.58 -19.01 10.01
N ASN A 265 18.83 -20.07 10.32
CA ASN A 265 19.27 -21.46 10.12
C ASN A 265 19.00 -21.91 8.67
N PRO A 266 20.02 -22.19 7.85
CA PRO A 266 19.86 -22.52 6.42
C PRO A 266 19.00 -23.77 6.15
N PHE A 267 19.01 -24.74 7.07
CA PHE A 267 18.22 -25.96 6.92
C PHE A 267 16.73 -25.71 7.16
N ALA A 268 16.40 -24.87 8.15
CA ALA A 268 15.03 -24.48 8.43
C ALA A 268 14.42 -23.68 7.26
N PHE A 269 15.22 -22.83 6.60
CA PHE A 269 14.82 -22.13 5.38
C PHE A 269 14.44 -23.09 4.26
N PHE A 270 15.36 -24.01 3.94
CA PHE A 270 15.21 -24.94 2.84
C PHE A 270 13.98 -25.84 3.00
N MET A 271 13.73 -26.34 4.21
CA MET A 271 12.54 -27.14 4.51
C MET A 271 11.23 -26.35 4.34
N ARG A 272 11.21 -25.08 4.75
CA ARG A 272 10.03 -24.21 4.59
C ARG A 272 9.78 -23.84 3.13
N PHE A 273 10.85 -23.63 2.36
CA PHE A 273 10.77 -23.39 0.93
C PHE A 273 10.15 -24.58 0.19
N ILE A 274 10.63 -25.80 0.46
CA ILE A 274 10.07 -27.03 -0.13
C ILE A 274 8.59 -27.20 0.24
N LEU A 275 8.23 -26.98 1.51
CA LEU A 275 6.83 -27.05 1.95
C LEU A 275 5.93 -26.04 1.22
N GLY A 276 6.43 -24.82 0.98
CA GLY A 276 5.70 -23.80 0.22
C GLY A 276 5.50 -24.16 -1.26
N VAL A 277 6.51 -24.78 -1.89
CA VAL A 277 6.44 -25.23 -3.29
C VAL A 277 5.51 -26.42 -3.45
N MET A 278 5.55 -27.40 -2.54
CA MET A 278 4.65 -28.58 -2.59
C MET A 278 3.19 -28.24 -2.30
N ALA A 279 2.92 -27.17 -1.54
CA ALA A 279 1.55 -26.70 -1.30
C ALA A 279 0.94 -25.95 -2.51
N ALA A 280 1.75 -25.66 -3.54
CA ALA A 280 1.34 -24.93 -4.74
C ALA A 280 1.09 -25.84 -5.97
N THR A 281 1.31 -27.15 -5.84
CA THR A 281 0.97 -28.20 -6.83
C THR A 281 -0.26 -28.98 -6.38
#